data_AF-A0A537EVL7-F1
#
_entry.id   AF-A0A537EVL7-F1
#
_cell.length_a   1.000
_cell.length_b   1.000
_cell.length_c   1.000
_cell.angle_alpha   90.00
_cell.angle_beta   90.00
_cell.angle_gamma   90.00
#
_symmetry.space_group_name_H-M   'P 1'
#
loop_
_entity.id
_entity.type
_entity.pdbx_description
1 polymer ?
#
loop_
_entity_poly.entity_id
_entity_poly.type
_entity_poly.pdbx_seq_one_letter_code
_entity_poly.pdbx_strand_id
1 'polypeptide(L)'
;MGPIRDWVYDFLEKKGISREDIPTRFEDVVKILLERLGTSARVIAYRTMVELYKEFSLSADFDYDDSLPEKFVFLKERVLADRLHPTRTPSLKLAF
;
A
#
# COMPACT_ATOMS: atom_id res chain seq x y z
N MET A 1 -6.44 22.00 3.47
CA MET A 1 -5.50 21.02 4.08
C MET A 1 -6.05 20.71 5.48
N GLY A 2 -6.35 19.45 5.79
CA GLY A 2 -7.28 19.07 6.87
C GLY A 2 -6.56 18.60 8.15
N PRO A 3 -7.11 18.92 9.34
CA PRO A 3 -6.43 18.76 10.64
C PRO A 3 -5.99 17.33 10.95
N ILE A 4 -6.72 16.31 10.46
CA ILE A 4 -6.38 14.90 10.67
C ILE A 4 -5.10 14.52 9.92
N ARG A 5 -4.94 14.98 8.69
CA ARG A 5 -3.78 14.62 7.87
C ARG A 5 -2.51 15.23 8.46
N ASP A 6 -2.59 16.47 8.90
CA ASP A 6 -1.44 17.16 9.48
C ASP A 6 -1.05 16.49 10.82
N TRP A 7 -2.04 16.10 11.63
CA TRP A 7 -1.80 15.28 12.82
C TRP A 7 -1.14 13.93 12.52
N VAL A 8 -1.53 13.23 11.44
CA VAL A 8 -0.90 11.96 11.05
C VAL A 8 0.56 12.17 10.70
N TYR A 9 0.89 13.22 9.94
CA TYR A 9 2.28 13.51 9.60
C TYR A 9 3.10 13.88 10.83
N ASP A 10 2.60 14.74 11.70
CA ASP A 10 3.26 15.09 12.96
C ASP A 10 3.48 13.85 13.85
N PHE A 11 2.52 12.92 13.85
CA PHE A 11 2.61 11.69 14.62
C PHE A 11 3.70 10.75 14.07
N LEU A 12 3.78 10.59 12.75
CA LEU A 12 4.82 9.79 12.10
C LEU A 12 6.21 10.42 12.28
N GLU A 13 6.32 11.74 12.18
CA GLU A 13 7.57 12.47 12.37
C GLU A 13 8.10 12.30 13.79
N LYS A 14 7.22 12.36 14.82
CA LYS A 14 7.56 12.04 16.22
C LYS A 14 8.01 10.59 16.43
N LYS A 15 7.68 9.70 15.50
CA LYS A 15 8.12 8.29 15.48
C LYS A 15 9.35 8.07 14.61
N GLY A 16 9.94 9.13 14.07
CA GLY A 16 11.14 9.08 13.23
C GLY A 16 10.87 8.64 11.80
N ILE A 17 9.66 8.88 11.28
CA ILE A 17 9.31 8.71 9.86
C ILE A 17 8.94 10.07 9.31
N SER A 18 9.85 10.67 8.54
CA SER A 18 9.55 11.90 7.81
C SER A 18 8.63 11.61 6.63
N ARG A 19 8.06 12.65 6.04
CA ARG A 19 7.06 12.51 4.99
C ARG A 19 7.62 11.83 3.72
N GLU A 20 8.87 12.13 3.41
CA GLU A 20 9.62 11.55 2.28
C GLU A 20 9.94 10.06 2.48
N ASP A 21 10.01 9.58 3.71
CA ASP A 21 10.30 8.18 4.04
C ASP A 21 9.05 7.28 4.04
N ILE A 22 7.83 7.86 4.02
CA ILE A 22 6.57 7.09 4.07
C ILE A 22 6.50 5.99 2.98
N PRO A 23 6.85 6.25 1.70
CA PRO A 23 6.75 5.21 0.66
C PRO A 23 7.71 4.04 0.86
N THR A 24 8.92 4.31 1.38
CA THR A 24 9.95 3.29 1.58
C THR A 24 9.77 2.53 2.90
N ARG A 25 9.09 3.14 3.87
CA ARG A 25 8.81 2.59 5.21
C ARG A 25 7.35 2.20 5.42
N PHE A 26 6.67 1.77 4.36
CA PHE A 26 5.23 1.44 4.42
C PHE A 26 4.86 0.50 5.57
N GLU A 27 5.62 -0.58 5.78
CA GLU A 27 5.38 -1.53 6.87
C GLU A 27 5.43 -0.87 8.24
N ASP A 28 6.44 -0.05 8.49
CA ASP A 28 6.58 0.69 9.76
C ASP A 28 5.43 1.68 9.95
N VAL A 29 5.01 2.36 8.88
CA VAL A 29 3.86 3.29 8.90
C VAL A 29 2.58 2.56 9.27
N VAL A 30 2.29 1.42 8.62
CA VAL A 30 1.09 0.62 8.94
C VAL A 30 1.14 0.15 10.40
N LYS A 31 2.28 -0.36 10.86
CA LYS A 31 2.47 -0.80 12.25
C LYS A 31 2.22 0.32 13.25
N ILE A 32 2.88 1.48 13.07
CA ILE A 32 2.78 2.64 13.96
C ILE A 32 1.34 3.16 14.02
N LEU A 33 0.65 3.23 12.88
CA LEU A 33 -0.74 3.68 12.83
C LEU A 33 -1.69 2.64 13.44
N LEU A 34 -1.44 1.35 13.25
CA LEU A 34 -2.22 0.28 13.85
C LEU A 34 -2.11 0.28 15.37
N GLU A 35 -0.91 0.45 15.92
CA GLU A 35 -0.66 0.56 17.36
C GLU A 35 -1.42 1.75 17.98
N ARG A 36 -1.61 2.85 17.24
CA ARG A 36 -2.24 4.07 17.74
C ARG A 36 -3.76 4.13 17.52
N LEU A 37 -4.24 3.65 16.37
CA LEU A 37 -5.61 3.85 15.91
C LEU A 37 -6.41 2.55 15.82
N GLY A 38 -5.76 1.40 16.04
CA GLY A 38 -6.39 0.09 15.97
C GLY A 38 -7.04 -0.18 14.62
N THR A 39 -8.23 -0.76 14.65
CA THR A 39 -8.99 -1.20 13.48
C THR A 39 -9.16 -0.10 12.41
N SER A 40 -9.29 1.17 12.80
CA SER A 40 -9.43 2.28 11.84
C SER A 40 -8.21 2.41 10.93
N ALA A 41 -6.99 2.25 11.48
CA ALA A 41 -5.77 2.26 10.66
C ALA A 41 -5.70 1.04 9.74
N ARG A 42 -6.19 -0.13 10.17
CA ARG A 42 -6.25 -1.34 9.33
C ARG A 42 -7.16 -1.13 8.12
N VAL A 43 -8.35 -0.55 8.32
CA VAL A 43 -9.28 -0.22 7.21
C VAL A 43 -8.63 0.74 6.22
N ILE A 44 -7.91 1.76 6.70
CA ILE A 44 -7.20 2.70 5.82
C ILE A 44 -6.09 2.00 5.06
N ALA A 45 -5.24 1.22 5.73
CA ALA A 45 -4.14 0.49 5.10
C ALA A 45 -4.64 -0.51 4.06
N TYR A 46 -5.71 -1.26 4.35
CA TYR A 46 -6.32 -2.20 3.41
C TYR A 46 -6.83 -1.47 2.16
N ARG A 47 -7.58 -0.38 2.33
CA ARG A 47 -8.09 0.42 1.19
C ARG A 47 -6.95 1.02 0.36
N THR A 48 -5.91 1.54 1.01
CA THR A 48 -4.72 2.03 0.32
C THR A 48 -4.06 0.94 -0.52
N MET A 49 -3.93 -0.27 0.02
CA MET A 49 -3.38 -1.42 -0.71
C MET A 49 -4.23 -1.80 -1.91
N VAL A 50 -5.56 -1.84 -1.76
CA VAL A 50 -6.49 -2.12 -2.87
C VAL A 50 -6.37 -1.06 -3.98
N GLU A 51 -6.33 0.23 -3.63
CA GLU A 51 -6.17 1.30 -4.62
C GLU A 51 -4.79 1.25 -5.29
N LEU A 52 -3.73 0.93 -4.54
CA LEU A 52 -2.39 0.81 -5.10
C LEU A 52 -2.30 -0.33 -6.13
N TYR A 53 -2.96 -1.47 -5.89
CA TYR A 53 -3.06 -2.54 -6.89
C TYR A 53 -3.75 -2.06 -8.18
N LYS A 54 -4.83 -1.27 -8.05
CA LYS A 54 -5.54 -0.69 -9.20
C LYS A 54 -4.68 0.28 -10.00
N GLU A 55 -3.84 1.08 -9.35
CA GLU A 55 -2.90 1.98 -10.04
C GLU A 55 -1.94 1.22 -10.98
N PHE A 56 -1.64 -0.05 -10.66
CA PHE A 56 -0.84 -0.94 -11.52
C PHE A 56 -1.68 -1.86 -12.40
N SER A 57 -2.99 -1.62 -12.54
CA SER A 57 -3.92 -2.48 -13.29
C SER A 57 -3.93 -3.95 -12.83
N LEU A 58 -3.71 -4.18 -11.53
CA LEU A 58 -3.73 -5.49 -10.89
C LEU A 58 -5.00 -5.67 -10.06
N SER A 59 -5.49 -6.91 -9.99
CA SER A 59 -6.53 -7.29 -9.05
C SER A 59 -5.92 -7.53 -7.67
N ALA A 60 -6.51 -6.95 -6.63
CA ALA A 60 -6.18 -7.24 -5.25
C ALA A 60 -6.78 -8.61 -4.87
N ASP A 61 -5.98 -9.67 -4.93
CA ASP A 61 -6.35 -11.03 -4.53
C ASP A 61 -5.88 -11.30 -3.09
N PHE A 62 -6.43 -10.53 -2.15
CA PHE A 62 -6.15 -10.65 -0.72
C PHE A 62 -7.30 -10.10 0.12
N ASP A 63 -7.49 -10.72 1.28
CA ASP A 63 -8.57 -10.38 2.20
C ASP A 63 -8.16 -9.37 3.26
N TYR A 64 -9.14 -8.83 3.96
CA TYR A 64 -8.92 -7.84 5.02
C TYR A 64 -8.01 -8.35 6.14
N ASP A 65 -8.04 -9.64 6.44
CA ASP A 65 -7.25 -10.27 7.51
C ASP A 65 -5.83 -10.68 7.08
N ASP A 66 -5.52 -10.62 5.77
CA ASP A 66 -4.20 -10.93 5.25
C ASP A 66 -3.11 -9.96 5.74
N SER A 67 -1.86 -10.43 5.68
CA SER A 67 -0.66 -9.63 5.97
C SER A 67 -0.42 -8.57 4.88
N LEU A 68 -0.89 -7.34 5.10
CA LEU A 68 -0.68 -6.23 4.16
C LEU A 68 0.80 -5.95 3.84
N PRO A 69 1.76 -6.04 4.79
CA PRO A 69 3.19 -5.88 4.46
C PRO A 69 3.69 -6.91 3.44
N GLU A 70 3.29 -8.19 3.57
CA GLU A 70 3.65 -9.23 2.61
C GLU A 70 3.05 -8.96 1.23
N LYS A 71 1.77 -8.55 1.17
CA LYS A 71 1.13 -8.17 -0.09
C LYS A 71 1.81 -6.97 -0.76
N PHE A 72 2.33 -6.02 0.03
CA PHE A 72 3.11 -4.90 -0.50
C PHE A 72 4.46 -5.33 -1.06
N VAL A 73 5.15 -6.30 -0.44
CA VAL A 73 6.37 -6.90 -1.00
C VAL A 73 6.08 -7.57 -2.33
N PHE A 74 5.05 -8.42 -2.39
CA PHE A 74 4.65 -9.09 -3.63
C PHE A 74 4.30 -8.10 -4.75
N LEU A 75 3.57 -7.03 -4.42
CA LEU A 75 3.25 -5.98 -5.39
C LEU A 75 4.53 -5.34 -5.96
N LYS A 76 5.48 -4.96 -5.10
CA LYS A 76 6.76 -4.39 -5.54
C LYS A 76 7.49 -5.32 -6.50
N GLU A 77 7.60 -6.60 -6.16
CA GLU A 77 8.26 -7.59 -7.01
C GLU A 77 7.58 -7.73 -8.37
N ARG A 78 6.24 -7.79 -8.39
CA ARG A 78 5.46 -7.88 -9.62
C ARG A 78 5.60 -6.65 -10.51
N VAL A 79 5.55 -5.45 -9.93
CA VAL A 79 5.75 -4.18 -10.66
C VAL A 79 7.17 -4.09 -11.22
N LEU A 80 8.18 -4.52 -10.45
CA LEU A 80 9.56 -4.56 -10.93
C LEU A 80 9.73 -5.56 -12.09
N ALA A 81 9.17 -6.76 -11.97
CA ALA A 81 9.21 -7.77 -13.02
C ALA A 81 8.56 -7.26 -14.31
N ASP A 82 7.39 -6.64 -14.23
CA ASP A 82 6.68 -6.08 -15.38
C ASP A 82 7.47 -4.94 -16.06
N ARG A 83 8.15 -4.09 -15.28
CA ARG A 83 9.00 -3.02 -15.83
C ARG A 83 10.28 -3.54 -16.48
N LEU A 84 10.88 -4.61 -15.94
CA LEU A 84 12.11 -5.22 -16.48
C LEU A 84 11.83 -6.06 -17.72
N HIS A 85 10.66 -6.72 -17.75
CA HIS A 85 10.18 -7.49 -18.89
C HIS A 85 8.81 -6.96 -19.29
N PRO A 86 8.75 -5.78 -19.95
CA PRO A 86 7.48 -5.23 -20.43
C PRO A 86 6.92 -6.24 -21.42
N THR A 87 6.01 -7.07 -20.95
CA THR A 87 5.50 -8.16 -21.76
C THR A 87 4.60 -7.49 -22.78
N ARG A 88 5.17 -7.25 -23.97
CA ARG A 88 4.47 -6.67 -25.11
C ARG A 88 3.53 -7.72 -25.68
N THR A 89 2.49 -8.08 -24.92
CA THR A 89 1.35 -8.82 -25.44
C THR A 89 0.11 -8.35 -24.69
N PRO A 90 -0.84 -7.66 -25.34
CA PRO A 90 -2.15 -7.45 -24.75
C PRO A 90 -2.82 -8.83 -24.66
N SER A 91 -2.68 -9.49 -23.51
CA SER A 91 -3.52 -10.63 -23.19
C SER A 91 -4.84 -10.11 -22.61
N LEU A 92 -5.52 -9.27 -23.40
CA LEU A 92 -6.98 -9.25 -23.38
C LEU A 92 -7.43 -10.55 -24.05
N LYS A 93 -7.31 -11.67 -23.33
CA LYS A 93 -8.22 -12.80 -23.54
C LYS A 93 -9.55 -12.33 -22.95
N LEU A 94 -10.40 -11.80 -23.83
CA LEU A 94 -11.50 -12.53 -24.44
C LEU A 94 -12.59 -12.79 -23.42
N ALA A 95 -13.69 -12.07 -23.64
CA ALA A 95 -15.02 -12.30 -23.13
C ALA A 95 -15.25 -13.73 -22.67
N PHE A 96 -15.71 -13.90 -21.42
CA PHE A 96 -16.93 -14.60 -21.04
C PHE A 96 -17.41 -14.06 -19.69
#